data_AF-A0A1H3E4L9-F1
#
_entry.id   AF-A0A1H3E4L9-F1
#
_cell.length_a   1.000
_cell.length_b   1.000
_cell.length_c   1.000
_cell.angle_alpha   90.00
_cell.angle_beta   90.00
_cell.angle_gamma   90.00
#
_symmetry.space_group_name_H-M   'P 1'
#
loop_
_entity.id
_entity.type
_entity.pdbx_description
1 polymer ?
#
loop_
_entity_poly.entity_id
_entity_poly.type
_entity_poly.pdbx_seq_one_letter_code
_entity_poly.pdbx_strand_id
1 'polypeptide(L)'
;MTQLIIPGKVQQKAQHIDTTDSDGTEAYRHALDLTVNHKVISRGDVLIYCTWLRRAGQWEACLVLVPKGAVLSAERVVPCIVPLSRAYAWAEETGDFGDCLINAGYFCANLGFNPVNPKNPMKIIGIIRDCLHDLLTIPPRYEDAPKTVTAEMEVTDNATGKVKEIEVSDDHGAI
;
A
#
# COMPACT_ATOMS: atom_id res chain seq x y z
N MET A 1 -29.32 -29.37 -19.68
CA MET A 1 -27.85 -29.39 -19.51
C MET A 1 -27.35 -28.03 -19.97
N THR A 2 -27.19 -27.09 -19.05
CA THR A 2 -26.86 -25.69 -19.37
C THR A 2 -25.38 -25.46 -19.07
N GLN A 3 -24.58 -25.21 -20.09
CA GLN A 3 -23.15 -24.90 -19.94
C GLN A 3 -23.00 -23.53 -19.25
N LEU A 4 -22.32 -23.53 -18.12
CA LEU A 4 -21.86 -22.34 -17.43
C LEU A 4 -20.60 -21.83 -18.12
N ILE A 5 -20.72 -20.74 -18.90
CA ILE A 5 -19.58 -20.03 -19.48
C ILE A 5 -18.95 -19.21 -18.36
N ILE A 6 -17.72 -19.56 -17.96
CA ILE A 6 -16.94 -18.80 -16.97
C ILE A 6 -16.18 -17.70 -17.72
N PRO A 7 -16.47 -16.40 -17.49
CA PRO A 7 -15.70 -15.34 -18.12
C PRO A 7 -14.35 -15.15 -17.42
N GLY A 8 -13.29 -15.16 -18.24
CA GLY A 8 -12.10 -14.31 -18.14
C GLY A 8 -11.30 -14.31 -16.84
N LYS A 9 -10.11 -14.94 -16.87
CA LYS A 9 -9.01 -14.58 -15.97
C LYS A 9 -8.63 -13.11 -16.23
N VAL A 10 -9.07 -12.19 -15.39
CA VAL A 10 -8.47 -10.85 -15.31
C VAL A 10 -7.15 -11.03 -14.55
N GLN A 11 -6.08 -11.32 -15.28
CA GLN A 11 -4.74 -11.11 -14.75
C GLN A 11 -4.55 -9.61 -14.60
N GLN A 12 -4.58 -9.11 -13.36
CA GLN A 12 -4.04 -7.79 -13.06
C GLN A 12 -2.53 -7.89 -13.28
N LYS A 13 -2.12 -7.59 -14.52
CA LYS A 13 -0.73 -7.37 -14.88
C LYS A 13 -0.27 -6.17 -14.06
N ALA A 14 0.70 -6.37 -13.18
CA ALA A 14 1.40 -5.26 -12.53
C ALA A 14 1.81 -4.28 -13.64
N GLN A 15 1.23 -3.08 -13.62
CA GLN A 15 1.51 -2.09 -14.64
C GLN A 15 2.95 -1.63 -14.46
N HIS A 16 3.77 -1.96 -15.45
CA HIS A 16 5.08 -1.38 -15.65
C HIS A 16 4.88 0.11 -15.89
N ILE A 17 5.35 0.94 -14.97
CA ILE A 17 5.33 2.39 -15.10
C ILE A 17 6.75 2.78 -15.54
N ASP A 18 6.91 3.00 -16.84
CA ASP A 18 8.13 3.55 -17.43
C ASP A 18 8.35 4.97 -16.88
N THR A 19 9.24 5.11 -15.91
CA THR A 19 9.74 6.42 -15.49
C THR A 19 11.21 6.48 -15.90
N THR A 20 11.47 7.06 -17.06
CA THR A 20 12.82 7.16 -17.62
C THR A 20 13.59 8.25 -16.86
N ASP A 21 14.49 7.86 -15.95
CA ASP A 21 15.49 8.77 -15.38
C ASP A 21 16.49 9.18 -16.49
N SER A 22 16.98 10.42 -16.46
CA SER A 22 17.80 11.05 -17.52
C SER A 22 19.17 10.40 -17.78
N ASP A 23 19.52 9.37 -17.02
CA ASP A 23 20.81 8.65 -17.07
C ASP A 23 20.71 7.27 -17.73
N GLY A 24 19.58 6.96 -18.40
CA GLY A 24 19.41 5.73 -19.18
C GLY A 24 19.46 4.41 -18.37
N THR A 25 19.57 4.50 -17.05
CA THR A 25 19.49 3.37 -16.14
C THR A 25 18.10 3.39 -15.54
N GLU A 26 17.24 2.49 -15.99
CA GLU A 26 15.88 2.37 -15.49
C GLU A 26 15.95 1.81 -14.05
N ALA A 27 16.05 2.71 -13.07
CA ALA A 27 16.00 2.33 -11.68
C ALA A 27 14.61 1.78 -11.40
N TYR A 28 14.48 0.46 -11.33
CA TYR A 28 13.22 -0.21 -11.03
C TYR A 28 12.73 0.23 -9.65
N ARG A 29 11.79 1.18 -9.60
CA ARG A 29 11.19 1.65 -8.36
C ARG A 29 10.00 0.75 -8.03
N HIS A 30 10.11 0.02 -6.93
CA HIS A 30 9.04 -0.88 -6.49
C HIS A 30 7.74 -0.11 -6.25
N ALA A 31 6.63 -0.62 -6.80
CA ALA A 31 5.30 -0.02 -6.62
C ALA A 31 4.79 -0.12 -5.17
N LEU A 32 5.35 -1.05 -4.39
CA LEU A 32 4.98 -1.31 -3.01
C LEU A 32 6.22 -1.75 -2.23
N ASP A 33 6.40 -1.19 -1.05
CA ASP A 33 7.42 -1.60 -0.08
C ASP A 33 6.74 -1.77 1.28
N LEU A 34 6.70 -3.01 1.78
CA LEU A 34 6.05 -3.33 3.05
C LEU A 34 6.96 -3.09 4.27
N THR A 35 8.26 -2.84 4.06
CA THR A 35 9.18 -2.47 5.14
C THR A 35 8.88 -1.06 5.66
N VAL A 36 8.37 -0.19 4.78
CA VAL A 36 7.85 1.13 5.11
C VAL A 36 6.33 1.03 5.28
N ASN A 37 5.85 1.11 6.51
CA ASN A 37 4.43 1.04 6.81
C ASN A 37 4.07 2.02 7.92
N HIS A 38 2.83 2.48 7.90
CA HIS A 38 2.25 3.31 8.96
C HIS A 38 1.81 2.45 10.15
N LYS A 39 1.23 1.29 9.87
CA LYS A 39 0.69 0.38 10.88
C LYS A 39 0.58 -1.04 10.33
N VAL A 40 0.74 -2.04 11.20
CA VAL A 40 0.47 -3.45 10.87
C VAL A 40 -0.59 -3.99 11.83
N ILE A 41 -1.63 -4.61 11.29
CA ILE A 41 -2.76 -5.17 12.03
C ILE A 41 -2.83 -6.67 11.75
N SER A 42 -3.07 -7.48 12.78
CA SER A 42 -3.29 -8.92 12.62
C SER A 42 -4.75 -9.28 12.92
N ARG A 43 -5.40 -9.98 11.98
CA ARG A 43 -6.78 -10.47 12.12
C ARG A 43 -6.85 -11.94 11.74
N GLY A 44 -6.77 -12.82 12.74
CA GLY A 44 -6.70 -14.27 12.52
C GLY A 44 -5.49 -14.62 11.65
N ASP A 45 -5.76 -15.22 10.50
CA ASP A 45 -4.75 -15.70 9.53
C ASP A 45 -4.37 -14.65 8.47
N VAL A 46 -4.78 -13.39 8.65
CA VAL A 46 -4.45 -12.29 7.75
C VAL A 46 -3.61 -11.24 8.48
N LEU A 47 -2.56 -10.76 7.82
CA LEU A 47 -1.84 -9.55 8.17
C LEU A 47 -2.27 -8.42 7.23
N ILE A 48 -2.52 -7.25 7.81
CA ILE A 48 -2.93 -6.04 7.09
C ILE A 48 -1.86 -4.99 7.32
N TYR A 49 -1.28 -4.49 6.24
CA TYR A 49 -0.36 -3.36 6.26
C TYR A 49 -1.12 -2.11 5.83
N CYS A 50 -1.11 -1.09 6.68
CA CYS A 50 -1.47 0.28 6.33
C CYS A 50 -0.20 0.93 5.78
N THR A 51 -0.14 1.16 4.47
CA THR A 51 1.09 1.62 3.78
C THR A 51 0.72 2.48 2.56
N TRP A 52 1.66 2.67 1.64
CA TRP A 52 1.51 3.49 0.44
C TRP A 52 1.77 2.65 -0.80
N LEU A 53 0.89 2.79 -1.79
CA LEU A 53 1.01 2.24 -3.13
C LEU A 53 1.47 3.35 -4.07
N ARG A 54 2.50 3.09 -4.88
CA ARG A 54 2.89 4.00 -5.96
C ARG A 54 2.08 3.70 -7.21
N ARG A 55 1.35 4.69 -7.72
CA ARG A 55 0.57 4.59 -8.95
C ARG A 55 0.76 5.85 -9.79
N ALA A 56 1.12 5.70 -11.06
CA ALA A 56 1.38 6.82 -11.99
C ALA A 56 2.32 7.89 -11.40
N GLY A 57 3.38 7.45 -10.72
CA GLY A 57 4.38 8.35 -10.14
C GLY A 57 4.01 8.95 -8.78
N GLN A 58 2.77 8.81 -8.31
CA GLN A 58 2.29 9.36 -7.04
C GLN A 58 2.09 8.27 -5.98
N TRP A 59 2.32 8.58 -4.71
CA TRP A 59 2.00 7.70 -3.59
C TRP A 59 0.55 7.92 -3.13
N GLU A 60 -0.20 6.84 -2.98
CA GLU A 60 -1.53 6.85 -2.35
C GLU A 60 -1.55 5.89 -1.16
N ALA A 61 -2.24 6.27 -0.09
CA ALA A 61 -2.48 5.37 1.04
C ALA A 61 -3.24 4.11 0.58
N CYS A 62 -2.90 2.96 1.15
CA CYS A 62 -3.54 1.69 0.82
C CYS A 62 -3.52 0.71 2.00
N LEU A 63 -4.46 -0.24 1.96
CA LEU A 63 -4.40 -1.46 2.75
C LEU A 63 -3.81 -2.58 1.91
N VAL A 64 -2.87 -3.33 2.47
CA VAL A 64 -2.32 -4.55 1.85
C VAL A 64 -2.56 -5.74 2.74
N LEU A 65 -3.35 -6.69 2.26
CA LEU A 65 -3.65 -7.94 2.95
C LEU A 65 -2.74 -9.05 2.42
N VAL A 66 -2.13 -9.78 3.34
CA VAL A 66 -1.28 -10.95 3.06
C VAL A 66 -1.58 -12.09 4.05
N PRO A 67 -1.32 -13.36 3.69
CA PRO A 67 -1.47 -14.48 4.62
C PRO A 67 -0.50 -14.35 5.80
N LYS A 68 -0.98 -14.59 7.02
CA LYS A 68 -0.14 -14.63 8.22
C LYS A 68 0.72 -15.90 8.21
N GLY A 69 2.03 -15.73 8.42
CA GLY A 69 2.99 -16.84 8.47
C GLY A 69 3.54 -17.27 7.11
N ALA A 70 3.09 -16.64 6.01
CA ALA A 70 3.76 -16.80 4.72
C ALA A 70 5.09 -16.05 4.70
N VAL A 71 6.11 -16.65 4.08
CA VAL A 71 7.33 -15.91 3.73
C VAL A 71 6.96 -14.90 2.66
N LEU A 72 7.01 -13.62 3.00
CA LEU A 72 6.68 -12.53 2.08
C LEU A 72 7.78 -12.43 1.02
N SER A 73 7.49 -12.95 -0.17
CA SER A 73 8.31 -12.72 -1.37
C SER A 73 7.40 -12.44 -2.56
N ALA A 74 7.88 -11.60 -3.48
CA ALA A 74 7.13 -11.23 -4.68
C ALA A 74 6.77 -12.45 -5.56
N GLU A 75 7.55 -13.54 -5.46
CA GLU A 75 7.32 -14.77 -6.22
C GLU A 75 6.26 -15.68 -5.58
N ARG A 76 5.97 -15.53 -4.28
CA ARG A 76 5.16 -16.48 -3.51
C ARG A 76 3.83 -15.92 -3.03
N VAL A 77 3.75 -14.60 -2.87
CA VAL A 77 2.57 -13.95 -2.29
C VAL A 77 2.03 -12.95 -3.29
N VAL A 78 0.76 -13.11 -3.67
CA VAL A 78 0.01 -12.10 -4.41
C VAL A 78 -0.73 -11.23 -3.37
N PRO A 79 -0.25 -10.01 -3.10
CA PRO A 79 -0.89 -9.14 -2.13
C PRO A 79 -2.28 -8.72 -2.61
N CYS A 80 -3.22 -8.61 -1.67
CA CYS A 80 -4.56 -8.08 -1.94
C CYS A 80 -4.60 -6.63 -1.50
N ILE A 81 -4.80 -5.70 -2.44
CA ILE A 81 -4.59 -4.26 -2.20
C ILE A 81 -5.93 -3.52 -2.29
N VAL A 82 -6.20 -2.67 -1.30
CA VAL A 82 -7.30 -1.71 -1.31
C VAL A 82 -6.71 -0.30 -1.28
N PRO A 83 -6.59 0.39 -2.42
CA PRO A 83 -6.11 1.77 -2.44
C PRO A 83 -7.16 2.72 -1.87
N LEU A 84 -6.72 3.83 -1.28
CA LEU A 84 -7.59 4.88 -0.72
C LEU A 84 -8.62 5.37 -1.76
N SER A 85 -8.19 5.54 -3.01
CA SER A 85 -9.05 5.93 -4.13
C SER A 85 -10.21 4.95 -4.42
N ARG A 86 -10.15 3.71 -3.92
CA ARG A 86 -11.20 2.69 -4.04
C ARG A 86 -11.80 2.28 -2.69
N ALA A 87 -11.42 2.93 -1.60
CA ALA A 87 -11.89 2.58 -0.25
C ALA A 87 -13.41 2.71 -0.10
N TYR A 88 -14.01 3.72 -0.74
CA TYR A 88 -15.45 3.97 -0.72
C TYR A 88 -16.27 2.76 -1.20
N ALA A 89 -15.71 1.96 -2.12
CA ALA A 89 -16.41 0.80 -2.66
C ALA A 89 -16.70 -0.26 -1.58
N TRP A 90 -15.94 -0.26 -0.49
CA TRP A 90 -16.05 -1.23 0.61
C TRP A 90 -16.92 -0.74 1.77
N ALA A 91 -17.31 0.54 1.77
CA ALA A 91 -18.14 1.13 2.81
C ALA A 91 -19.50 0.44 2.90
N GLU A 92 -20.03 0.29 4.10
CA GLU A 92 -21.31 -0.39 4.33
C GLU A 92 -22.50 0.39 3.76
N GLU A 93 -22.46 1.72 3.84
CA GLU A 93 -23.58 2.59 3.45
C GLU A 93 -23.61 2.92 1.95
N THR A 94 -22.43 3.00 1.31
CA THR A 94 -22.29 3.54 -0.05
C THR A 94 -21.67 2.56 -1.06
N GLY A 95 -21.10 1.45 -0.59
CA GLY A 95 -20.46 0.44 -1.42
C GLY A 95 -21.45 -0.49 -2.10
N ASP A 96 -21.10 -0.98 -3.30
CA ASP A 96 -21.84 -2.08 -3.93
C ASP A 96 -21.42 -3.42 -3.28
N PHE A 97 -22.34 -4.01 -2.54
CA PHE A 97 -22.11 -5.27 -1.83
C PHE A 97 -21.81 -6.44 -2.79
N GLY A 98 -22.40 -6.46 -3.98
CA GLY A 98 -22.14 -7.51 -4.98
C GLY A 98 -20.70 -7.47 -5.47
N ASP A 99 -20.23 -6.27 -5.82
CA ASP A 99 -18.85 -6.02 -6.25
C ASP A 99 -17.85 -6.31 -5.13
N CYS A 100 -18.17 -5.93 -3.89
CA CYS A 100 -17.37 -6.29 -2.71
C CYS A 100 -17.23 -7.81 -2.57
N LEU A 101 -18.33 -8.56 -2.73
CA LEU A 101 -18.34 -10.00 -2.57
C LEU A 101 -17.48 -10.70 -3.63
N ILE A 102 -17.55 -10.24 -4.88
CA ILE A 102 -16.72 -10.75 -5.98
C ILE A 102 -15.24 -10.48 -5.70
N ASN A 103 -14.88 -9.24 -5.34
CA ASN A 103 -13.49 -8.87 -5.03
C ASN A 103 -12.95 -9.62 -3.80
N ALA A 104 -13.77 -9.76 -2.76
CA ALA A 104 -13.43 -10.54 -1.58
C ALA A 104 -13.23 -12.03 -1.91
N GLY A 105 -13.96 -12.57 -2.89
CA GLY A 105 -13.75 -13.91 -3.43
C GLY A 105 -12.36 -14.08 -4.06
N TYR A 106 -11.93 -13.12 -4.88
CA TYR A 106 -10.56 -13.11 -5.43
C TYR A 106 -9.51 -12.98 -4.33
N PHE A 107 -9.77 -12.13 -3.32
CA PHE A 107 -8.87 -11.98 -2.18
C PHE A 107 -8.76 -13.29 -1.38
N CYS A 108 -9.86 -14.01 -1.18
CA CYS A 108 -9.82 -15.31 -0.52
C CYS A 108 -8.86 -16.27 -1.21
N ALA A 109 -8.95 -16.40 -2.53
CA ALA A 109 -8.07 -17.30 -3.29
C ALA A 109 -6.58 -16.93 -3.13
N ASN A 110 -6.25 -15.65 -3.19
CA ASN A 110 -4.87 -15.16 -3.03
C ASN A 110 -4.36 -15.28 -1.59
N LEU A 111 -5.26 -15.17 -0.60
CA LEU A 111 -4.92 -15.31 0.82
C LEU A 111 -4.88 -16.77 1.29
N GLY A 112 -5.15 -17.74 0.40
CA GLY A 112 -5.15 -19.16 0.72
C GLY A 112 -6.44 -19.67 1.38
N PHE A 113 -7.51 -18.88 1.38
CA PHE A 113 -8.83 -19.30 1.84
C PHE A 113 -9.63 -19.95 0.70
N ASN A 114 -10.55 -20.85 1.05
CA ASN A 114 -11.50 -21.41 0.08
C ASN A 114 -12.56 -20.34 -0.30
N PRO A 115 -12.61 -19.86 -1.56
CA PRO A 115 -13.57 -18.84 -1.98
C PRO A 115 -15.00 -19.37 -2.11
N VAL A 116 -15.20 -20.69 -2.20
CA VAL A 116 -16.53 -21.32 -2.30
C VAL A 116 -17.25 -21.30 -0.96
N ASN A 117 -16.52 -21.21 0.15
CA ASN A 117 -17.13 -21.05 1.47
C ASN A 117 -17.55 -19.58 1.66
N PRO A 118 -18.85 -19.26 1.71
CA PRO A 118 -19.33 -17.88 1.77
C PRO A 118 -18.89 -17.14 3.05
N LYS A 119 -18.50 -17.85 4.11
CA LYS A 119 -17.97 -17.24 5.33
C LYS A 119 -16.63 -16.55 5.10
N ASN A 120 -15.82 -17.02 4.14
CA ASN A 120 -14.48 -16.48 3.91
C ASN A 120 -14.54 -15.09 3.24
N PRO A 121 -15.26 -14.87 2.13
CA PRO A 121 -15.43 -13.53 1.56
C PRO A 121 -16.03 -12.54 2.56
N MET A 122 -17.03 -12.96 3.34
CA MET A 122 -17.62 -12.12 4.40
C MET A 122 -16.60 -11.74 5.48
N LYS A 123 -15.73 -12.66 5.88
CA LYS A 123 -14.60 -12.38 6.80
C LYS A 123 -13.67 -11.32 6.21
N ILE A 124 -13.34 -11.40 4.91
CA ILE A 124 -12.47 -10.42 4.25
C ILE A 124 -13.14 -9.03 4.18
N ILE A 125 -14.43 -8.97 3.82
CA ILE A 125 -15.19 -7.71 3.81
C ILE A 125 -15.19 -7.07 5.20
N GLY A 126 -15.45 -7.85 6.25
CA GLY A 126 -15.41 -7.38 7.64
C GLY A 126 -14.04 -6.82 8.02
N ILE A 127 -12.96 -7.55 7.73
CA ILE A 127 -11.58 -7.09 7.99
C ILE A 127 -11.30 -5.75 7.29
N ILE A 128 -11.69 -5.60 6.03
CA ILE A 128 -11.43 -4.37 5.27
C ILE A 128 -12.24 -3.21 5.88
N ARG A 129 -13.53 -3.41 6.18
CA ARG A 129 -14.40 -2.41 6.80
C ARG A 129 -13.88 -1.93 8.14
N ASP A 130 -13.43 -2.85 8.99
CA ASP A 130 -12.84 -2.53 10.30
C ASP A 130 -11.57 -1.67 10.16
N CYS A 131 -10.86 -1.78 9.05
CA CYS A 131 -9.61 -1.05 8.79
C CYS A 131 -9.81 0.20 7.90
N LEU A 132 -11.03 0.52 7.47
CA LEU A 132 -11.27 1.69 6.62
C LEU A 132 -10.91 3.00 7.34
N HIS A 133 -11.17 3.09 8.65
CA HIS A 133 -10.77 4.26 9.42
C HIS A 133 -9.25 4.40 9.46
N ASP A 134 -8.53 3.31 9.72
CA ASP A 134 -7.05 3.31 9.71
C ASP A 134 -6.50 3.79 8.36
N LEU A 135 -7.12 3.36 7.24
CA LEU A 135 -6.75 3.79 5.89
C LEU A 135 -6.91 5.30 5.69
N LEU A 136 -7.95 5.91 6.24
CA LEU A 136 -8.20 7.37 6.15
C LEU A 136 -7.23 8.18 7.02
N THR A 137 -6.61 7.57 8.02
CA THR A 137 -5.66 8.24 8.92
C THR A 137 -4.20 8.17 8.48
N ILE A 138 -3.88 7.41 7.43
CA ILE A 138 -2.51 7.30 6.91
C ILE A 138 -2.08 8.68 6.38
N PRO A 139 -0.98 9.26 6.89
CA PRO A 139 -0.50 10.54 6.39
C PRO A 139 0.07 10.41 4.97
N PRO A 140 0.28 11.53 4.24
CA PRO A 140 1.10 11.51 3.02
C PRO A 140 2.47 10.88 3.31
N ARG A 141 3.03 10.16 2.33
CA ARG A 141 4.36 9.54 2.49
C ARG A 141 5.42 10.63 2.65
N TYR A 142 6.41 10.41 3.51
CA TYR A 142 7.46 11.40 3.82
C TYR A 142 8.20 11.94 2.59
N GLU A 143 8.39 11.12 1.53
CA GLU A 143 8.99 11.57 0.27
C GLU A 143 8.18 12.68 -0.44
N ASP A 144 6.86 12.69 -0.23
CA ASP A 144 5.94 13.68 -0.79
C ASP A 144 5.62 14.80 0.21
N ALA A 145 6.06 14.67 1.47
CA ALA A 145 5.88 15.72 2.45
C ALA A 145 6.77 16.92 2.07
N PRO A 146 6.24 18.15 2.10
CA PRO A 146 7.07 19.32 1.87
C PRO A 146 8.18 19.34 2.92
N LYS A 147 9.44 19.15 2.49
CA LYS A 147 10.61 19.32 3.35
C LYS A 147 10.58 20.74 3.88
N THR A 148 10.16 20.87 5.12
CA THR A 148 10.14 22.16 5.78
C THR A 148 11.56 22.35 6.30
N VAL A 149 12.31 23.29 5.73
CA VAL A 149 13.61 23.68 6.26
C VAL A 149 13.37 24.29 7.63
N THR A 150 13.68 23.55 8.68
CA THR A 150 13.39 23.93 10.06
C THR A 150 14.57 24.62 10.74
N ALA A 151 15.77 24.58 10.16
CA ALA A 151 16.92 25.33 10.65
C ALA A 151 17.96 25.62 9.57
N GLU A 152 18.47 26.85 9.58
CA GLU A 152 19.74 27.22 8.94
C GLU A 152 20.84 27.12 10.00
N MET A 153 21.89 26.33 9.74
CA MET A 153 23.03 26.21 10.64
C MET A 153 24.26 26.84 9.99
N GLU A 154 24.76 27.91 10.59
CA GLU A 154 26.03 28.54 10.23
C GLU A 154 27.16 27.93 11.07
N VAL A 155 28.05 27.16 10.44
CA VAL A 155 29.23 26.62 11.12
C VAL A 155 30.42 27.52 10.84
N THR A 156 30.88 28.25 11.86
CA THR A 156 32.09 29.07 11.80
C THR A 156 33.28 28.31 12.40
N ASP A 157 34.33 28.12 11.61
CA ASP A 157 35.59 27.56 12.10
C ASP A 157 36.36 28.62 12.92
N ASN A 158 36.47 28.40 14.23
CA ASN A 158 37.12 29.31 15.18
C ASN A 158 38.62 29.54 14.90
N ALA A 159 39.30 28.68 14.14
CA ALA A 159 40.71 28.84 13.81
C ALA A 159 40.94 29.61 12.50
N THR A 160 39.98 29.56 11.56
CA THR A 160 40.17 30.09 10.20
C THR A 160 39.19 31.20 9.81
N GLY A 161 38.14 31.43 10.60
CA GLY A 161 37.08 32.40 10.32
C GLY A 161 36.22 32.05 9.12
N LYS A 162 36.38 30.86 8.54
CA LYS A 162 35.60 30.42 7.38
C LYS A 162 34.23 29.96 7.84
N VAL A 163 33.21 30.50 7.19
CA VAL A 163 31.81 30.14 7.38
C VAL A 163 31.40 29.10 6.35
N LYS A 164 30.72 28.05 6.80
CA LYS A 164 30.06 27.09 5.92
C LYS A 164 28.57 27.04 6.26
N GLU A 165 27.75 27.40 5.30
CA GLU A 165 26.30 27.24 5.37
C GLU A 165 25.96 25.79 5.07
N ILE A 166 25.23 25.15 5.98
CA ILE A 166 24.73 23.79 5.81
C ILE A 166 23.22 23.86 6.05
N GLU A 167 22.47 23.53 5.01
CA GLU A 167 21.01 23.38 5.11
C GLU A 167 20.69 22.11 5.90
N VAL A 168 19.96 22.26 7.01
CA VAL A 168 19.55 21.12 7.85
C VAL A 168 18.05 20.91 7.62
N SER A 169 17.74 19.84 6.89
CA SER A 169 16.36 19.37 6.73
C SER A 169 16.04 18.39 7.86
N ASP A 170 14.98 18.65 8.63
CA ASP A 170 14.50 17.73 9.66
C ASP A 170 13.60 16.68 9.02
N ASP A 171 14.05 15.43 9.07
CA ASP A 171 13.29 14.26 8.64
C ASP A 171 12.61 13.74 9.89
N HIS A 172 11.34 14.12 10.11
CA HIS A 172 10.58 13.70 11.28
C HIS A 172 10.35 12.18 11.25
N GLY A 173 11.29 11.43 11.83
CA GLY A 173 11.14 10.02 12.14
C GLY A 173 10.06 9.84 13.21
N ALA A 174 8.93 9.27 12.81
CA ALA A 174 7.91 8.81 13.75
C ALA A 174 8.46 7.67 14.61
N ILE A 175 8.33 7.86 15.93
CA ILE A 175 8.56 6.89 17.01
C ILE A 175 7.35 5.96 17.11
#